data_AF-A0A167QSW5-F1
#
_entry.id   AF-A0A167QSW5-F1
#
_cell.length_a   1.000
_cell.length_b   1.000
_cell.length_c   1.000
_cell.angle_alpha   90.00
_cell.angle_beta   90.00
_cell.angle_gamma   90.00
#
_symmetry.space_group_name_H-M   'P 1'
#
loop_
_entity.id
_entity.type
_entity.pdbx_description
1 polymer ?
#
loop_
_entity_poly.entity_id
_entity_poly.type
_entity_poly.pdbx_seq_one_letter_code
_entity_poly.pdbx_strand_id
1 'polypeptide(L)'
;MFEHVKHVTEKQKERFDGSHKMIDLVPGTTVMILVTEKQNKLDPKYKGFYTVVRKTAANTYVLKNEKGFLEPRNYPPSLLKKVSDKVLEQKNDFFEVEAIIGHIKDDKNNFLYRCKWLDYDESHDTWEPEDHFTDPKFIKEYWQRISEAPEGIKDINKANKKLLKDMKVAYSTPKENSSTKRKNYAKTAYQKKKRSKV
;
A
#
# COMPACT_ATOMS: atom_id res chain seq x y z
N MET A 1 10.63 50.88 -16.11
CA MET A 1 9.86 49.61 -16.12
C MET A 1 10.49 48.50 -15.26
N PHE A 2 11.82 48.32 -15.28
CA PHE A 2 12.50 47.23 -14.55
C PHE A 2 12.42 47.27 -13.01
N GLU A 3 12.43 48.45 -12.39
CA GLU A 3 12.45 48.54 -10.92
C GLU A 3 11.12 48.16 -10.25
N HIS A 4 9.99 48.49 -10.89
CA HIS A 4 8.68 48.12 -10.37
C HIS A 4 8.48 46.61 -10.40
N VAL A 5 8.99 45.93 -11.44
CA VAL A 5 8.92 44.47 -11.52
C VAL A 5 9.73 43.84 -10.39
N LYS A 6 10.95 44.34 -10.11
CA LYS A 6 11.78 43.86 -8.99
C LYS A 6 11.07 43.97 -7.65
N HIS A 7 10.49 45.14 -7.35
CA HIS A 7 9.78 45.37 -6.09
C HIS A 7 8.55 44.47 -5.91
N VAL A 8 7.81 44.23 -7.00
CA VAL A 8 6.66 43.30 -6.98
C VAL A 8 7.12 41.87 -6.77
N THR A 9 8.20 41.43 -7.44
CA THR A 9 8.75 40.08 -7.24
C THR A 9 9.30 39.86 -5.84
N GLU A 10 9.93 40.87 -5.23
CA GLU A 10 10.43 40.78 -3.85
C GLU A 10 9.28 40.66 -2.85
N LYS A 11 8.25 41.50 -2.94
CA LYS A 11 7.06 41.39 -2.08
C LYS A 11 6.34 40.05 -2.23
N GLN A 12 6.29 39.50 -3.45
CA GLN A 12 5.71 38.18 -3.69
C GLN A 12 6.57 37.08 -3.07
N LYS A 13 7.90 37.18 -3.21
CA LYS A 13 8.85 36.25 -2.61
C LYS A 13 8.76 36.24 -1.08
N GLU A 14 8.75 37.41 -0.44
CA GLU A 14 8.63 37.52 1.03
C GLU A 14 7.35 36.86 1.55
N ARG A 15 6.22 37.11 0.88
CA ARG A 15 4.93 36.47 1.22
C ARG A 15 4.99 34.94 1.04
N PHE A 16 5.65 34.47 -0.01
CA PHE A 16 5.79 33.05 -0.27
C PHE A 16 6.69 32.39 0.77
N ASP A 17 7.88 32.95 1.03
CA ASP A 17 8.85 32.43 1.99
C ASP A 17 8.30 32.43 3.43
N GLY A 18 7.46 33.42 3.77
CA GLY A 18 6.77 33.47 5.07
C GLY A 18 5.71 32.38 5.26
N SER A 19 5.09 31.90 4.17
CA SER A 19 4.03 30.89 4.20
C SER A 19 4.51 29.47 3.87
N HIS A 20 5.59 29.34 3.10
CA HIS A 20 6.09 28.07 2.59
C HIS A 20 7.51 27.81 3.06
N LYS A 21 7.66 26.80 3.94
CA LYS A 21 8.98 26.27 4.29
C LYS A 21 9.44 25.32 3.19
N MET A 22 10.35 25.79 2.35
CA MET A 22 11.00 24.96 1.33
C MET A 22 11.96 23.97 2.02
N ILE A 23 11.57 22.70 2.05
CA ILE A 23 12.40 21.64 2.63
C ILE A 23 13.44 21.23 1.60
N ASP A 24 14.72 21.40 1.93
CA ASP A 24 15.81 20.85 1.12
C ASP A 24 16.07 19.39 1.50
N LEU A 25 16.07 18.51 0.51
CA LEU A 25 16.23 17.07 0.72
C LEU A 25 17.68 16.70 0.46
N VAL A 26 18.41 16.43 1.54
CA VAL A 26 19.82 16.05 1.46
C VAL A 26 19.94 14.64 0.83
N PRO A 27 20.92 14.40 -0.05
CA PRO A 27 21.26 13.05 -0.50
C PRO A 27 21.36 12.06 0.67
N GLY A 28 20.80 10.87 0.50
CA GLY A 28 20.71 9.85 1.55
C GLY A 28 19.42 9.89 2.36
N THR A 29 18.63 10.98 2.28
CA THR A 29 17.33 11.06 2.99
C THR A 29 16.31 10.09 2.38
N THR A 30 15.54 9.41 3.22
CA THR A 30 14.39 8.58 2.79
C THR A 30 13.13 9.43 2.63
N VAL A 31 12.46 9.27 1.50
CA VAL A 31 11.27 10.02 1.09
C VAL A 31 10.21 9.07 0.52
N MET A 32 8.95 9.44 0.67
CA MET A 32 7.84 8.82 -0.06
C MET A 32 7.37 9.72 -1.19
N ILE A 33 6.88 9.12 -2.27
CA ILE A 33 6.34 9.83 -3.43
C ILE A 33 4.84 10.01 -3.27
N LEU A 34 4.33 11.22 -3.42
CA LEU A 34 2.89 11.51 -3.47
C LEU A 34 2.30 11.01 -4.78
N VAL A 35 1.27 10.16 -4.69
CA VAL A 35 0.53 9.66 -5.85
C VAL A 35 -0.52 10.70 -6.27
N THR A 36 -0.34 11.30 -7.44
CA THR A 36 -1.29 12.28 -8.02
C THR A 36 -2.48 11.61 -8.68
N GLU A 37 -2.25 10.46 -9.32
CA GLU A 37 -3.26 9.70 -10.07
C GLU A 37 -3.70 8.48 -9.26
N LYS A 38 -4.84 8.58 -8.59
CA LYS A 38 -5.44 7.46 -7.85
C LYS A 38 -6.42 6.72 -8.74
N GLN A 39 -6.34 5.39 -8.78
CA GLN A 39 -7.31 4.57 -9.50
C GLN A 39 -8.51 4.26 -8.62
N ASN A 40 -8.29 4.08 -7.32
CA ASN A 40 -9.32 3.79 -6.34
C ASN A 40 -9.20 4.70 -5.11
N LYS A 41 -10.32 4.92 -4.39
CA LYS A 41 -10.37 5.74 -3.18
C LYS A 41 -9.52 5.15 -2.04
N LEU A 42 -9.39 3.82 -2.02
CA LEU A 42 -8.60 3.08 -1.04
C LEU A 42 -7.10 3.05 -1.36
N ASP A 43 -6.69 3.58 -2.53
CA ASP A 43 -5.28 3.57 -2.90
C ASP A 43 -4.45 4.47 -1.95
N PRO A 44 -3.26 4.01 -1.55
CA PRO A 44 -2.40 4.76 -0.65
C PRO A 44 -2.03 6.11 -1.27
N LYS A 45 -2.08 7.16 -0.46
CA LYS A 45 -1.74 8.53 -0.91
C LYS A 45 -0.26 8.67 -1.24
N TYR A 46 0.59 7.92 -0.55
CA TYR A 46 2.03 7.92 -0.72
C TYR A 46 2.48 6.54 -1.17
N LYS A 47 3.36 6.50 -2.16
CA LYS A 47 3.95 5.28 -2.69
C LYS A 47 5.37 5.16 -2.16
N GLY A 48 5.70 3.97 -1.67
CA GLY A 48 7.04 3.42 -1.46
C GLY A 48 8.00 4.26 -0.61
N PHE A 49 9.11 3.63 -0.21
CA PHE A 49 10.23 4.33 0.41
C PHE A 49 11.36 4.42 -0.61
N TYR A 50 11.85 5.64 -0.83
CA TYR A 50 12.89 5.92 -1.80
C TYR A 50 13.99 6.73 -1.14
N THR A 51 15.24 6.47 -1.51
CA THR A 51 16.36 7.27 -1.04
C THR A 51 16.71 8.32 -2.08
N VAL A 52 16.94 9.56 -1.63
CA VAL A 52 17.42 10.62 -2.50
C VAL A 52 18.87 10.35 -2.88
N VAL A 53 19.15 10.24 -4.17
CA VAL A 53 20.53 10.05 -4.68
C VAL A 53 21.21 11.39 -4.86
N ARG A 54 20.54 12.31 -5.55
CA ARG A 54 21.07 13.65 -5.82
C ARG A 54 19.97 14.63 -6.19
N LYS A 55 20.30 15.91 -6.04
CA LYS A 55 19.55 17.04 -6.55
C LYS A 55 20.12 17.45 -7.92
N THR A 56 19.25 17.76 -8.86
CA THR A 56 19.60 18.28 -10.18
C THR A 56 19.64 19.81 -10.16
N ALA A 57 20.28 20.43 -11.16
CA ALA A 57 20.30 21.89 -11.32
C ALA A 57 18.89 22.51 -11.40
N ALA A 58 17.89 21.75 -11.86
CA ALA A 58 16.50 22.17 -11.96
C ALA A 58 15.71 21.99 -10.65
N ASN A 59 16.37 21.83 -9.49
CA ASN A 59 15.73 21.61 -8.19
C ASN A 59 14.80 20.37 -8.14
N THR A 60 15.07 19.37 -8.98
CA THR A 60 14.39 18.07 -8.95
C THR A 60 15.32 16.99 -8.43
N TYR A 61 14.77 15.92 -7.87
CA TYR A 61 15.52 14.86 -7.21
C TYR A 61 15.48 13.57 -8.02
N VAL A 62 16.63 12.91 -8.06
CA VAL A 62 16.77 11.54 -8.54
C VAL A 62 16.65 10.61 -7.34
N LEU A 63 15.76 9.63 -7.44
CA LEU A 63 15.44 8.70 -6.37
C LEU A 63 15.93 7.29 -6.70
N LYS A 64 16.32 6.55 -5.68
CA LYS A 64 16.61 5.11 -5.76
C LYS A 64 15.66 4.31 -4.89
N ASN A 65 15.30 3.12 -5.35
CA ASN A 65 14.46 2.17 -4.64
C ASN A 65 15.34 1.36 -3.66
N GLU A 66 14.68 0.58 -2.81
CA GLU A 66 15.35 -0.33 -1.86
C GLU A 66 16.25 -1.36 -2.56
N LYS A 67 15.85 -1.80 -3.76
CA LYS A 67 16.62 -2.71 -4.62
C LYS A 67 17.80 -2.03 -5.34
N GLY A 68 18.03 -0.73 -5.12
CA GLY A 68 19.11 0.03 -5.76
C GLY A 68 18.80 0.56 -7.17
N PHE A 69 17.65 0.21 -7.76
CA PHE A 69 17.23 0.77 -9.06
C PHE A 69 16.86 2.24 -8.95
N LEU A 70 17.27 3.04 -9.93
CA LEU A 70 16.88 4.44 -10.04
C LEU A 70 15.48 4.57 -10.63
N GLU A 71 14.70 5.49 -10.10
CA GLU A 71 13.44 5.87 -10.74
C GLU A 71 13.73 6.62 -12.05
N PRO A 72 13.03 6.28 -13.15
CA PRO A 72 13.30 6.85 -14.47
C PRO A 72 12.91 8.33 -14.58
N ARG A 73 12.06 8.81 -13.68
CA ARG A 73 11.58 10.19 -13.65
C ARG A 73 12.22 10.96 -12.50
N ASN A 74 12.51 12.24 -12.72
CA ASN A 74 12.92 13.15 -11.65
C ASN A 74 11.69 13.73 -10.94
N TYR A 75 11.76 13.86 -9.63
CA TYR A 75 10.64 14.32 -8.82
C TYR A 75 10.89 15.71 -8.22
N PRO A 76 9.94 16.65 -8.32
CA PRO A 76 10.02 17.92 -7.62
C PRO A 76 9.79 17.73 -6.11
N PRO A 77 10.30 18.64 -5.26
CA PRO A 77 10.15 18.55 -3.80
C PRO A 77 8.69 18.49 -3.33
N SER A 78 7.75 19.09 -4.07
CA SER A 78 6.32 19.07 -3.72
C SER A 78 5.68 17.69 -3.79
N LEU A 79 6.24 16.77 -4.57
CA LEU A 79 5.78 15.39 -4.66
C LEU A 79 6.51 14.47 -3.67
N LEU A 80 7.43 15.01 -2.87
CA LEU A 80 8.24 14.23 -1.94
C LEU A 80 7.88 14.55 -0.51
N LYS A 81 7.64 13.51 0.27
CA LYS A 81 7.45 13.62 1.72
C LYS A 81 8.63 12.98 2.42
N LYS A 82 9.40 13.80 3.16
CA LYS A 82 10.46 13.29 4.03
C LYS A 82 9.86 12.36 5.08
N VAL A 83 10.46 11.18 5.22
CA VAL A 83 10.10 10.21 6.25
C VAL A 83 10.98 10.45 7.48
N SER A 84 10.41 10.34 8.67
CA SER A 84 11.13 10.38 9.94
C SER A 84 11.73 9.02 10.28
N ASP A 85 12.87 9.01 10.97
CA ASP A 85 13.61 7.78 11.29
C ASP A 85 12.77 6.76 12.07
N LYS A 86 11.90 7.22 12.99
CA LYS A 86 10.96 6.35 13.73
C LYS A 86 10.06 5.48 12.84
N VAL A 87 9.63 6.03 11.70
CA VAL A 87 8.76 5.32 10.74
C VAL A 87 9.58 4.31 9.92
N LEU A 88 10.88 4.56 9.75
CA LEU A 88 11.77 3.63 9.09
C LEU A 88 12.10 2.43 9.99
N GLU A 89 12.24 2.64 11.29
CA GLU A 89 12.48 1.57 12.27
C GLU A 89 11.28 0.60 12.32
N GLN A 90 10.06 1.12 12.46
CA GLN A 90 8.83 0.33 12.50
C GLN A 90 8.62 -0.55 11.25
N LYS A 91 9.21 -0.19 10.11
CA LYS A 91 9.11 -0.99 8.90
C LYS A 91 9.77 -2.37 9.08
N ASN A 92 10.87 -2.44 9.83
CA ASN A 92 11.62 -3.68 10.01
C ASN A 92 11.01 -4.63 11.04
N ASP A 93 9.95 -4.20 11.74
CA ASP A 93 9.28 -5.01 12.76
C ASP A 93 8.21 -5.95 12.19
N PHE A 94 7.87 -5.80 10.90
CA PHE A 94 6.87 -6.65 10.23
C PHE A 94 7.53 -7.70 9.36
N PHE A 95 7.20 -8.97 9.65
CA PHE A 95 7.66 -10.13 8.91
C PHE A 95 6.49 -10.82 8.23
N GLU A 96 6.71 -11.36 7.03
CA GLU A 96 5.70 -12.11 6.31
C GLU A 96 5.62 -13.54 6.87
N VAL A 97 4.41 -13.97 7.24
CA VAL A 97 4.12 -15.31 7.75
C VAL A 97 3.66 -16.18 6.57
N GLU A 98 4.23 -17.38 6.44
CA GLU A 98 3.78 -18.38 5.48
C GLU A 98 2.52 -19.08 6.00
N ALA A 99 2.60 -19.67 7.19
CA ALA A 99 1.48 -20.35 7.85
C ALA A 99 1.72 -20.51 9.36
N ILE A 100 0.63 -20.73 10.10
CA ILE A 100 0.72 -21.22 11.49
C ILE A 100 0.73 -22.76 11.45
N ILE A 101 1.73 -23.37 12.09
CA ILE A 101 1.93 -24.83 12.12
C ILE A 101 1.28 -25.45 13.36
N GLY A 102 1.27 -24.74 14.48
CA GLY A 102 0.85 -25.28 15.78
C GLY A 102 0.35 -24.21 16.73
N HIS A 103 -0.30 -24.64 17.81
CA HIS A 103 -0.71 -23.79 18.92
C HIS A 103 -0.40 -24.48 20.26
N ILE A 104 0.00 -23.71 21.27
CA ILE A 104 0.11 -24.16 22.67
C ILE A 104 -0.62 -23.16 23.58
N LYS A 105 -0.99 -23.60 24.77
CA LYS A 105 -1.50 -22.72 25.81
C LYS A 105 -0.40 -22.44 26.83
N ASP A 106 -0.18 -21.16 27.12
CA ASP A 106 0.69 -20.73 28.20
C ASP A 106 0.02 -20.92 29.58
N ASP A 107 0.77 -20.77 30.67
CA ASP A 107 0.29 -20.90 32.06
C ASP A 107 -0.89 -19.95 32.37
N LYS A 108 -1.00 -18.85 31.60
CA LYS A 108 -2.09 -17.87 31.67
C LYS A 108 -3.30 -18.21 30.82
N ASN A 109 -3.35 -19.41 30.23
CA ASN A 109 -4.40 -19.87 29.31
C ASN A 109 -4.54 -19.00 28.04
N ASN A 110 -3.48 -18.30 27.65
CA ASN A 110 -3.37 -17.58 26.38
C ASN A 110 -2.83 -18.52 25.29
N PHE A 111 -3.28 -18.35 24.05
CA PHE A 111 -2.78 -19.12 22.91
C PHE A 111 -1.49 -18.51 22.36
N LEU A 112 -0.46 -19.32 22.26
CA LEU A 112 0.74 -19.03 21.48
C LEU A 112 0.69 -19.86 20.20
N TYR A 113 1.03 -19.23 19.08
CA TYR A 113 0.99 -19.83 17.75
C TYR A 113 2.41 -19.98 17.20
N ARG A 114 2.73 -21.17 16.69
CA ARG A 114 4.02 -21.43 16.05
C ARG A 114 3.98 -20.92 14.62
N CYS A 115 4.72 -19.85 14.35
CA CYS A 115 4.81 -19.19 13.06
C CYS A 115 5.87 -19.82 12.17
N LYS A 116 5.48 -20.21 10.95
CA LYS A 116 6.40 -20.46 9.85
C LYS A 116 6.60 -19.17 9.10
N TRP A 117 7.82 -18.61 9.15
CA TRP A 117 8.15 -17.36 8.48
C TRP A 117 8.42 -17.58 6.99
N LEU A 118 7.90 -16.70 6.14
CA LEU A 118 8.10 -16.77 4.70
C LEU A 118 9.58 -16.53 4.36
N ASP A 119 10.15 -17.36 3.49
CA ASP A 119 11.57 -17.33 3.10
C ASP A 119 12.58 -17.68 4.22
N TYR A 120 12.12 -18.26 5.33
CA TYR A 120 12.99 -18.79 6.39
C TYR A 120 12.79 -20.29 6.62
N ASP A 121 13.85 -20.97 7.05
CA ASP A 121 13.80 -22.38 7.44
C ASP A 121 13.06 -22.61 8.77
N GLU A 122 12.63 -23.86 8.99
CA GLU A 122 11.88 -24.27 10.20
C GLU A 122 12.66 -24.04 11.51
N SER A 123 13.98 -23.87 11.44
CA SER A 123 14.83 -23.50 12.57
C SER A 123 14.54 -22.11 13.12
N HIS A 124 13.90 -21.25 12.32
CA HIS A 124 13.54 -19.89 12.71
C HIS A 124 12.09 -19.78 13.20
N ASP A 125 11.35 -20.89 13.25
CA ASP A 125 9.96 -20.86 13.74
C ASP A 125 9.92 -20.42 15.21
N THR A 126 9.14 -19.39 15.50
CA THR A 126 8.94 -18.87 16.86
C THR A 126 7.48 -18.99 17.30
N TRP A 127 7.27 -18.96 18.61
CA TRP A 127 5.95 -18.97 19.23
C TRP A 127 5.51 -17.54 19.52
N GLU A 128 4.53 -17.06 18.78
CA GLU A 128 4.03 -15.68 18.87
C GLU A 128 2.62 -15.63 19.49
N PRO A 129 2.30 -14.62 20.31
CA PRO A 129 0.97 -14.39 20.83
C PRO A 129 0.00 -13.90 19.74
N GLU A 130 -1.30 -14.03 19.99
CA GLU A 130 -2.36 -13.53 19.09
C GLU A 130 -2.20 -12.05 18.75
N ASP A 131 -1.77 -11.23 19.71
CA ASP A 131 -1.63 -9.78 19.55
C ASP A 131 -0.53 -9.36 18.55
N HIS A 132 0.41 -10.25 18.23
CA HIS A 132 1.46 -9.99 17.23
C HIS A 132 0.97 -10.14 15.78
N PHE A 133 -0.21 -10.75 15.56
CA PHE A 133 -0.74 -10.95 14.22
C PHE A 133 -1.58 -9.75 13.80
N THR A 134 -1.10 -8.98 12.81
CA THR A 134 -1.87 -7.88 12.23
C THR A 134 -3.05 -8.36 11.37
N ASP A 135 -2.90 -9.54 10.73
CA ASP A 135 -3.96 -10.14 9.92
C ASP A 135 -4.53 -11.38 10.62
N PRO A 136 -5.81 -11.37 11.06
CA PRO A 136 -6.46 -12.52 11.69
C PRO A 136 -6.70 -13.68 10.71
N LYS A 137 -6.40 -13.51 9.41
CA LYS A 137 -6.53 -14.55 8.39
C LYS A 137 -5.72 -15.80 8.74
N PHE A 138 -4.46 -15.65 9.16
CA PHE A 138 -3.57 -16.79 9.44
C PHE A 138 -4.11 -17.69 10.56
N ILE A 139 -4.58 -17.06 11.65
CA ILE A 139 -5.21 -17.75 12.79
C ILE A 139 -6.48 -18.48 12.33
N LYS A 140 -7.33 -17.81 11.54
CA LYS A 140 -8.56 -18.42 11.02
C LYS A 140 -8.28 -19.62 10.13
N GLU A 141 -7.34 -19.50 9.20
CA GLU A 141 -6.97 -20.60 8.28
C GLU A 141 -6.41 -21.80 9.04
N TYR A 142 -5.60 -21.55 10.07
CA TYR A 142 -5.10 -22.60 10.96
C TYR A 142 -6.23 -23.36 11.65
N TRP A 143 -7.12 -22.66 12.37
CA TRP A 143 -8.25 -23.29 13.07
C TRP A 143 -9.24 -23.99 12.13
N GLN A 144 -9.40 -23.49 10.90
CA GLN A 144 -10.19 -24.18 9.87
C GLN A 144 -9.56 -25.51 9.46
N ARG A 145 -8.22 -25.59 9.34
CA ARG A 145 -7.52 -26.83 8.97
C ARG A 145 -7.64 -27.91 10.04
N ILE A 146 -7.55 -27.55 11.31
CA ILE A 146 -7.60 -28.52 12.42
C ILE A 146 -9.02 -28.88 12.87
N SER A 147 -10.07 -28.30 12.26
CA SER A 147 -11.50 -28.59 12.53
C SER A 147 -11.96 -28.40 13.99
N GLU A 148 -11.09 -27.89 14.86
CA GLU A 148 -11.33 -27.59 16.28
C GLU A 148 -11.28 -26.09 16.53
N ALA A 149 -12.13 -25.32 15.84
CA ALA A 149 -12.19 -23.88 16.11
C ALA A 149 -12.63 -23.63 17.58
N PRO A 150 -11.92 -22.78 18.35
CA PRO A 150 -12.34 -22.38 19.68
C PRO A 150 -13.72 -21.72 19.61
N GLU A 151 -14.57 -21.94 20.62
CA GLU A 151 -15.99 -21.52 20.65
C GLU A 151 -16.22 -20.09 20.12
N GLY A 152 -15.35 -19.14 20.50
CA GLY A 152 -15.48 -17.73 20.10
C GLY A 152 -15.36 -17.46 18.59
N ILE A 153 -14.59 -18.26 17.83
CA ILE A 153 -14.45 -18.09 16.36
C ILE A 153 -15.67 -18.66 15.62
N LYS A 154 -16.29 -19.72 16.17
CA LYS A 154 -17.51 -20.32 15.60
C LYS A 154 -18.68 -19.34 15.66
N ASP A 155 -18.81 -18.59 16.75
CA ASP A 155 -19.88 -17.61 16.92
C ASP A 155 -19.73 -16.40 15.99
N ILE A 156 -18.51 -15.90 15.81
CA ILE A 156 -18.20 -14.82 14.83
C ILE A 156 -18.51 -15.28 13.41
N ASN A 157 -18.14 -16.51 13.03
CA ASN A 157 -18.44 -17.05 11.70
C ASN A 157 -19.94 -17.26 11.47
N LYS A 158 -20.68 -17.68 12.49
CA LYS A 158 -22.14 -17.80 12.43
C LYS A 158 -22.81 -16.44 12.29
N ALA A 159 -22.35 -15.43 13.04
CA ALA A 159 -22.82 -14.06 12.94
C ALA A 159 -22.53 -13.45 11.56
N ASN A 160 -21.30 -13.58 11.06
CA ASN A 160 -20.92 -13.08 9.73
C ASN A 160 -21.69 -13.75 8.59
N LYS A 161 -21.94 -15.07 8.69
CA LYS A 161 -22.77 -15.80 7.73
C LYS A 161 -24.23 -15.34 7.75
N LYS A 162 -24.76 -15.00 8.92
CA LYS A 162 -26.10 -14.43 9.08
C LYS A 162 -26.18 -13.02 8.49
N LEU A 163 -25.23 -12.15 8.83
CA LEU A 163 -25.13 -10.79 8.28
C LEU A 163 -25.02 -10.78 6.75
N LEU A 164 -24.17 -11.63 6.16
CA LEU A 164 -24.06 -11.74 4.70
C LEU A 164 -25.35 -12.24 4.04
N LYS A 165 -26.12 -13.09 4.72
CA LYS A 165 -27.41 -13.60 4.22
C LYS A 165 -28.48 -12.52 4.30
N ASP A 166 -28.57 -11.82 5.42
CA ASP A 166 -29.52 -10.73 5.65
C ASP A 166 -29.25 -9.55 4.69
N MET A 167 -27.98 -9.25 4.44
CA MET A 167 -27.54 -8.24 3.49
C MET A 167 -27.89 -8.60 2.05
N LYS A 168 -27.73 -9.88 1.66
CA LYS A 168 -28.11 -10.36 0.32
C LYS A 168 -29.62 -10.34 0.10
N VAL A 169 -30.42 -10.54 1.16
CA VAL A 169 -31.87 -10.39 1.14
C VAL A 169 -32.27 -8.91 1.00
N ALA A 170 -31.60 -7.99 1.71
CA ALA A 170 -31.87 -6.55 1.63
C ALA A 170 -31.55 -5.92 0.25
N TYR A 171 -30.57 -6.46 -0.48
CA TYR A 171 -30.16 -5.96 -1.80
C TYR A 171 -30.71 -6.75 -3.00
N SER A 172 -31.61 -7.71 -2.77
CA SER A 172 -32.30 -8.41 -3.86
C SER A 172 -33.48 -7.57 -4.35
N THR A 173 -33.24 -6.68 -5.32
CA THR A 173 -34.34 -6.02 -6.05
C THR A 173 -35.11 -7.06 -6.89
N PRO A 174 -36.45 -6.96 -7.00
CA PRO A 174 -37.21 -7.83 -7.88
C PRO A 174 -36.75 -7.64 -9.33
N LYS A 175 -36.25 -8.69 -9.97
CA LYS A 175 -35.92 -8.68 -11.40
C LYS A 175 -37.20 -8.57 -12.21
N GLU A 176 -37.43 -7.41 -12.83
CA GLU A 176 -38.42 -7.25 -13.89
C GLU A 176 -37.86 -7.85 -15.18
N ASN A 177 -38.59 -8.81 -15.75
CA ASN A 177 -38.27 -9.44 -17.03
C ASN A 177 -38.53 -8.46 -18.17
N SER A 178 -37.51 -8.04 -18.92
CA SER A 178 -37.73 -7.55 -20.29
C SER A 178 -36.61 -7.95 -21.23
N SER A 179 -37.05 -8.59 -22.31
CA SER A 179 -36.32 -9.08 -23.45
C SER A 179 -36.06 -7.94 -24.44
N THR A 180 -34.79 -7.61 -24.69
CA THR A 180 -34.45 -6.72 -25.83
C THR A 180 -33.22 -7.23 -26.57
N LYS A 181 -33.47 -7.65 -27.82
CA LYS A 181 -32.49 -8.09 -28.83
C LYS A 181 -31.33 -7.10 -28.98
N ARG A 182 -30.09 -7.57 -28.85
CA ARG A 182 -28.88 -6.82 -29.20
C ARG A 182 -28.54 -7.01 -30.69
N LYS A 183 -28.49 -5.89 -31.43
CA LYS A 183 -27.93 -5.82 -32.80
C LYS A 183 -26.41 -5.72 -32.69
N ASN A 184 -25.71 -6.62 -33.37
CA ASN A 184 -24.24 -6.62 -33.51
C ASN A 184 -23.81 -5.62 -34.58
N TYR A 185 -22.88 -4.73 -34.25
CA TYR A 185 -22.07 -4.03 -35.25
C TYR A 185 -20.59 -4.37 -35.02
N ALA A 186 -19.98 -4.90 -36.06
CA ALA A 186 -18.57 -5.28 -36.12
C ALA A 186 -17.70 -4.16 -36.70
N LYS A 187 -16.38 -4.33 -36.50
CA LYS A 187 -15.21 -3.64 -37.10
C LYS A 187 -14.77 -2.38 -36.31
N THR A 188 -13.50 -2.24 -35.94
CA THR A 188 -12.33 -2.31 -36.82
C THR A 188 -11.05 -2.62 -36.04
N ALA A 189 -10.22 -3.53 -36.56
CA ALA A 189 -8.89 -3.86 -36.05
C ALA A 189 -7.82 -2.94 -36.66
N TYR A 190 -6.88 -2.45 -35.85
CA TYR A 190 -5.70 -1.68 -36.30
C TYR A 190 -4.47 -2.60 -36.29
N GLN A 191 -3.89 -2.88 -37.47
CA GLN A 191 -2.65 -3.65 -37.61
C GLN A 191 -1.43 -2.73 -37.69
N LYS A 192 -0.41 -3.03 -36.86
CA LYS A 192 0.87 -2.34 -36.76
C LYS A 192 1.88 -2.97 -37.73
N LYS A 193 2.33 -2.24 -38.78
CA LYS A 193 3.35 -2.72 -39.72
C LYS A 193 4.75 -2.33 -39.24
N LYS A 194 5.59 -3.31 -38.92
CA LYS A 194 7.04 -3.15 -38.67
C LYS A 194 7.74 -2.83 -40.00
N ARG A 195 8.59 -1.81 -40.03
CA ARG A 195 9.58 -1.60 -41.10
C ARG A 195 10.90 -2.25 -40.67
N SER A 196 11.39 -3.21 -41.43
CA SER A 196 12.80 -3.67 -41.38
C SER A 196 13.66 -2.71 -42.21
N LYS A 197 14.82 -2.34 -41.68
CA LYS A 197 15.89 -1.68 -42.45
C LYS A 197 16.68 -2.75 -43.20
N VAL A 198 16.97 -2.47 -44.46
CA VAL A 198 18.21 -2.89 -45.13
C VAL A 198 19.07 -1.65 -45.21
#